data_AF-W1XX74-F1
#
_entry.id   AF-W1XX74-F1
#
_cell.length_a   1.000
_cell.length_b   1.000
_cell.length_c   1.000
_cell.angle_alpha   90.00
_cell.angle_beta   90.00
_cell.angle_gamma   90.00
#
_symmetry.space_group_name_H-M   'P 1'
#
loop_
_entity.id
_entity.type
_entity.pdbx_description
1 polymer ?
#
loop_
_entity_poly.entity_id
_entity_poly.type
_entity_poly.pdbx_seq_one_letter_code
_entity_poly.pdbx_strand_id
1 'polypeptide(L)'
;EVERATSTVSFPVVGYVDSENPWKKIQNALPQLDFKRVAVEFDNLILTKYHGLKTVFESADFENLTPLIQRMRLIKSADEVQKMMVAGVYADKSVKVGFDNISLDNTETDIIAQIDFAMKREGYEM
;
A
#
# COMPACT_ATOMS: atom_id res chain seq x y z
N GLU A 1 13.27 9.60 -5.81
CA GLU A 1 11.82 9.33 -5.63
C GLU A 1 11.00 10.60 -5.48
N VAL A 2 11.41 11.54 -4.62
CA VAL A 2 10.75 12.85 -4.47
C VAL A 2 10.55 13.57 -5.81
N GLU A 3 11.58 13.70 -6.64
CA GLU A 3 11.47 14.36 -7.96
C GLU A 3 10.40 13.76 -8.88
N ARG A 4 10.29 12.43 -8.90
CA ARG A 4 9.28 11.69 -9.68
C ARG A 4 7.87 11.87 -9.11
N ALA A 5 7.74 11.93 -7.79
CA ALA A 5 6.45 12.20 -7.16
C ALA A 5 6.01 13.65 -7.43
N THR A 6 6.93 14.62 -7.29
CA THR A 6 6.67 16.05 -7.53
C THR A 6 6.20 16.33 -8.95
N SER A 7 6.67 15.59 -9.96
CA SER A 7 6.19 15.76 -11.34
C SER A 7 4.77 15.19 -11.58
N THR A 8 4.26 14.39 -10.65
CA THR A 8 2.97 13.69 -10.78
C THR A 8 1.86 14.35 -9.97
N VAL A 9 2.18 14.97 -8.83
CA VAL A 9 1.20 15.57 -7.92
C VAL A 9 1.25 17.09 -7.90
N SER A 10 0.12 17.73 -7.63
CA SER A 10 -0.01 19.19 -7.58
C SER A 10 0.26 19.78 -6.19
N PHE A 11 0.73 18.99 -5.23
CA PHE A 11 0.98 19.40 -3.85
C PHE A 11 2.44 19.21 -3.46
N PRO A 12 2.94 19.92 -2.42
CA PRO A 12 4.33 19.80 -1.99
C PRO A 12 4.67 18.38 -1.56
N VAL A 13 5.79 17.86 -2.09
CA VAL A 13 6.33 16.56 -1.71
C VAL A 13 7.57 16.76 -0.87
N VAL A 14 7.61 16.09 0.29
CA VAL A 14 8.75 16.12 1.22
C VAL A 14 9.25 14.71 1.44
N GLY A 15 10.55 14.50 1.24
CA GLY A 15 11.26 13.28 1.60
C GLY A 15 12.13 13.47 2.84
N TYR A 16 12.63 12.36 3.38
CA TYR A 16 13.63 12.33 4.43
C TYR A 16 14.66 11.24 4.13
N VAL A 17 15.88 11.38 4.63
CA VAL A 17 16.90 10.33 4.59
C VAL A 17 17.03 9.64 5.95
N ASP A 18 17.65 8.45 6.01
CA ASP A 18 17.69 7.62 7.23
C ASP A 18 18.33 8.31 8.45
N SER A 19 19.19 9.31 8.23
CA SER A 19 19.80 10.10 9.30
C SER A 19 18.89 11.20 9.86
N GLU A 20 17.73 11.43 9.26
CA GLU A 20 16.78 12.47 9.64
C GLU A 20 15.59 11.92 10.43
N ASN A 21 15.04 12.74 11.32
CA ASN A 21 13.82 12.39 12.03
C ASN A 21 12.60 12.74 11.15
N PRO A 22 11.79 11.75 10.69
CA PRO A 22 10.66 11.99 9.80
C PRO A 22 9.56 12.85 10.44
N TRP A 23 9.38 12.76 11.76
CA TRP A 23 8.35 13.51 12.48
C TRP A 23 8.65 15.00 12.53
N LYS A 24 9.93 15.37 12.72
CA LYS A 24 10.37 16.77 12.64
C LYS A 24 10.22 17.33 11.22
N LYS A 25 10.47 16.51 10.19
CA LYS A 25 10.25 16.90 8.79
C LYS A 25 8.78 17.20 8.51
N ILE A 26 7.87 16.33 9.00
CA ILE A 26 6.42 16.56 8.91
C ILE A 26 6.03 17.86 9.61
N GLN A 27 6.49 18.06 10.86
CA GLN A 27 6.18 19.27 11.63
C GLN A 27 6.63 20.56 10.92
N ASN A 28 7.80 20.54 10.28
CA ASN A 28 8.32 21.69 9.53
C ASN A 28 7.60 21.91 8.19
N ALA A 29 7.05 20.86 7.58
CA ALA A 29 6.36 20.93 6.29
C ALA A 29 4.89 21.36 6.43
N LEU A 30 4.28 21.11 7.59
CA LEU A 30 2.90 21.50 7.86
C LEU A 30 2.79 23.01 8.13
N PRO A 31 1.66 23.64 7.76
CA PRO A 31 1.40 25.02 8.14
C PRO A 31 1.32 25.13 9.67
N GLN A 32 1.75 26.26 10.21
CA GLN A 32 1.72 26.56 11.65
C GLN A 32 0.28 26.85 12.11
N LEU A 33 -0.54 25.80 12.16
CA LEU A 33 -1.94 25.82 12.57
C LEU A 33 -2.15 24.89 13.76
N ASP A 34 -3.16 25.20 14.57
CA ASP A 34 -3.60 24.32 15.65
C ASP A 34 -4.50 23.21 15.07
N PHE A 35 -3.93 22.02 14.93
CA PHE A 35 -4.64 20.84 14.45
C PHE A 35 -5.37 20.16 15.62
N LYS A 36 -6.68 20.35 15.71
CA LYS A 36 -7.49 19.74 16.79
C LYS A 36 -7.86 18.29 16.54
N ARG A 37 -7.93 17.88 15.27
CA ARG A 37 -8.34 16.54 14.87
C ARG A 37 -7.43 16.04 13.76
N VAL A 38 -6.98 14.80 13.91
CA VAL A 38 -6.13 14.11 12.93
C VAL A 38 -6.76 12.76 12.64
N ALA A 39 -7.19 12.55 11.40
CA ALA A 39 -7.78 11.29 10.98
C ALA A 39 -6.68 10.34 10.50
N VAL A 40 -6.63 9.11 11.03
CA VAL A 40 -5.66 8.08 10.63
C VAL A 40 -6.33 6.73 10.47
N GLU A 41 -5.74 5.84 9.67
CA GLU A 41 -6.24 4.48 9.49
C GLU A 41 -5.78 3.58 10.64
N PHE A 42 -6.66 3.33 11.62
CA PHE A 42 -6.29 2.63 12.87
C PHE A 42 -5.82 1.19 12.61
N ASP A 43 -6.42 0.53 11.62
CA ASP A 43 -6.11 -0.86 11.27
C ASP A 43 -4.75 -1.00 10.57
N ASN A 44 -4.16 0.10 10.08
CA ASN A 44 -2.89 0.13 9.35
C ASN A 44 -1.78 0.88 10.08
N LEU A 45 -2.11 1.70 11.09
CA LEU A 45 -1.14 2.52 11.81
C LEU A 45 -0.51 1.73 12.96
N ILE A 46 0.77 1.36 12.80
CA ILE A 46 1.52 0.70 13.87
C ILE A 46 1.83 1.66 15.03
N LEU A 47 1.99 1.09 16.23
CA LEU A 47 2.17 1.84 17.47
C LEU A 47 3.36 2.82 17.45
N THR A 48 4.50 2.41 16.87
CA THR A 48 5.68 3.28 16.73
C THR A 48 5.39 4.54 15.92
N LYS A 49 4.61 4.41 14.83
CA LYS A 49 4.20 5.56 14.00
C LYS A 49 3.18 6.43 14.73
N TYR A 50 2.25 5.81 15.46
CA TYR A 50 1.30 6.55 16.30
C TYR A 50 2.00 7.44 17.33
N HIS A 51 2.97 6.90 18.08
CA HIS A 51 3.73 7.70 19.04
C HIS A 51 4.53 8.83 18.38
N GLY A 52 5.13 8.58 17.21
CA GLY A 52 5.80 9.62 16.44
C GLY A 52 4.87 10.74 15.99
N LEU A 53 3.66 10.40 15.51
CA LEU A 53 2.66 11.40 15.14
C LEU A 53 2.15 12.19 16.35
N LYS A 54 2.05 11.57 17.53
CA LYS A 54 1.68 12.26 18.77
C LYS A 54 2.68 13.35 19.16
N THR A 55 3.96 13.25 18.79
CA THR A 55 4.92 14.35 19.03
C THR A 55 4.78 15.49 18.01
N VAL A 56 4.11 15.26 16.88
CA VAL A 56 3.81 16.31 15.88
C VAL A 56 2.50 17.01 16.23
N PHE A 57 1.51 16.23 16.67
CA PHE A 57 0.14 16.67 16.94
C PHE A 57 -0.20 16.48 18.43
N GLU A 58 0.49 17.23 19.29
CA GLU A 58 0.40 17.05 20.75
C GLU A 58 -1.01 17.25 21.30
N SER A 59 -1.73 18.26 20.81
CA SER A 59 -3.10 18.63 21.23
C SER A 59 -4.22 17.93 20.45
N ALA A 60 -3.89 17.13 19.44
CA ALA A 60 -4.90 16.60 18.53
C ALA A 60 -5.56 15.31 19.05
N ASP A 61 -6.87 15.24 18.81
CA ASP A 61 -7.65 14.02 18.90
C ASP A 61 -7.47 13.20 17.62
N PHE A 62 -7.13 11.93 17.79
CA PHE A 62 -6.97 11.00 16.67
C PHE A 62 -8.29 10.27 16.41
N GLU A 63 -8.80 10.38 15.18
CA GLU A 63 -10.06 9.77 14.77
C GLU A 63 -9.80 8.65 13.74
N ASN A 64 -10.63 7.60 13.78
CA ASN A 64 -10.49 6.46 12.88
C ASN A 64 -11.06 6.78 11.50
N LEU A 65 -10.17 6.93 10.51
CA LEU A 65 -10.51 7.17 9.11
C LEU A 65 -10.86 5.88 8.35
N THR A 66 -10.47 4.71 8.87
CA THR A 66 -10.57 3.43 8.15
C THR A 66 -11.96 3.13 7.59
N PRO A 67 -13.08 3.33 8.31
CA PRO A 67 -14.41 3.04 7.77
C PRO A 67 -14.78 3.88 6.55
N LEU A 68 -14.30 5.13 6.48
CA LEU A 68 -14.53 6.01 5.33
C LEU A 68 -13.78 5.49 4.12
N ILE A 69 -12.48 5.18 4.28
CA ILE A 69 -11.65 4.64 3.20
C ILE A 69 -12.21 3.30 2.69
N GLN A 70 -12.64 2.41 3.59
CA GLN A 70 -13.28 1.15 3.21
C GLN A 70 -14.55 1.36 2.38
N ARG A 71 -15.38 2.35 2.74
CA ARG A 71 -16.57 2.70 1.97
C ARG A 71 -16.22 3.25 0.58
N MET A 72 -15.20 4.10 0.50
CA MET A 72 -14.71 4.62 -0.79
C MET A 72 -14.20 3.49 -1.69
N ARG A 73 -13.45 2.53 -1.13
CA ARG A 73 -12.95 1.35 -1.84
C ARG A 73 -14.03 0.34 -2.23
N LEU A 74 -15.27 0.48 -1.73
CA LEU A 74 -16.36 -0.46 -2.04
C LEU A 74 -16.82 -0.35 -3.49
N ILE A 75 -16.90 0.86 -4.04
CA ILE A 75 -17.30 1.12 -5.43
C ILE A 75 -16.05 1.48 -6.24
N LYS A 76 -15.78 0.68 -7.28
CA LYS A 76 -14.53 0.76 -8.05
C LYS A 76 -14.73 1.72 -9.22
N SER A 77 -13.71 2.50 -9.53
CA SER A 77 -13.64 3.26 -10.78
C SER A 77 -13.42 2.33 -11.98
N ALA A 78 -13.68 2.83 -13.18
CA ALA A 78 -13.49 2.06 -14.41
C ALA A 78 -12.02 1.60 -14.57
N ASP A 79 -11.05 2.46 -14.23
CA ASP A 79 -9.62 2.13 -14.28
C ASP A 79 -9.26 1.03 -13.28
N GLU A 80 -9.78 1.08 -12.05
CA GLU A 80 -9.59 0.00 -11.07
C GLU A 80 -10.19 -1.32 -11.55
N VAL A 81 -11.37 -1.30 -12.17
CA VAL A 81 -11.97 -2.51 -12.76
C VAL A 81 -11.07 -3.07 -13.86
N GLN A 82 -10.51 -2.24 -14.75
CA GLN A 82 -9.59 -2.73 -15.78
C GLN A 82 -8.34 -3.39 -15.17
N LYS A 83 -7.76 -2.78 -14.13
CA LYS A 83 -6.63 -3.36 -13.38
C LYS A 83 -7.01 -4.71 -12.74
N MET A 84 -8.21 -4.82 -12.17
CA MET A 84 -8.72 -6.08 -11.61
C MET A 84 -8.94 -7.15 -12.69
N MET A 85 -9.43 -6.77 -13.88
CA MET A 85 -9.58 -7.71 -15.01
C MET A 85 -8.23 -8.26 -15.44
N VAL A 86 -7.21 -7.41 -15.54
CA VAL A 86 -5.84 -7.82 -15.85
C VAL A 86 -5.31 -8.78 -14.77
N ALA A 87 -5.51 -8.48 -13.49
CA ALA A 87 -5.17 -9.39 -12.41
C ALA A 87 -5.91 -10.75 -12.52
N GLY A 88 -7.18 -10.74 -12.95
CA GLY A 88 -7.96 -11.95 -13.22
C GLY A 88 -7.35 -12.83 -14.32
N VAL A 89 -6.85 -12.23 -15.41
CA VAL A 89 -6.15 -12.97 -16.48
C VAL A 89 -4.91 -13.69 -15.94
N TYR A 90 -4.17 -13.07 -15.02
CA TYR A 90 -3.03 -13.72 -14.38
C TYR A 90 -3.47 -14.83 -13.43
N ALA A 91 -4.55 -14.63 -12.67
CA ALA A 91 -5.11 -15.69 -11.83
C ALA A 91 -5.52 -16.92 -12.67
N ASP A 92 -6.18 -16.73 -13.82
CA ASP A 92 -6.53 -17.82 -14.73
C ASP A 92 -5.29 -18.55 -15.25
N LYS A 93 -4.22 -17.81 -15.57
CA LYS A 93 -2.95 -18.39 -16.00
C LYS A 93 -2.26 -19.17 -14.88
N SER A 94 -2.26 -18.67 -13.65
CA SER A 94 -1.74 -19.37 -12.46
C SER A 94 -2.46 -20.69 -12.24
N VAL A 95 -3.80 -20.68 -12.34
CA VAL A 95 -4.62 -21.88 -12.22
C VAL A 95 -4.27 -22.89 -13.32
N LYS A 96 -4.12 -22.44 -14.57
CA LYS A 96 -3.69 -23.30 -15.68
C LYS A 96 -2.32 -23.92 -15.44
N VAL A 97 -1.33 -23.13 -15.04
CA VAL A 97 0.01 -23.64 -14.69
C VAL A 97 -0.07 -24.67 -13.57
N GLY A 98 -0.90 -24.43 -12.56
CA GLY A 98 -1.18 -25.41 -11.52
C GLY A 98 -1.69 -26.74 -12.09
N PHE A 99 -2.74 -26.70 -12.90
CA PHE A 99 -3.31 -27.90 -13.53
C PHE A 99 -2.32 -28.66 -14.40
N ASP A 100 -1.52 -27.94 -15.21
CA ASP A 100 -0.55 -28.55 -16.12
C ASP A 100 0.61 -29.25 -15.37
N ASN A 101 0.84 -28.90 -14.10
CA ASN A 101 1.93 -29.44 -13.28
C ASN A 101 1.46 -30.34 -12.12
N ILE A 102 0.15 -30.56 -11.97
CA ILE A 102 -0.37 -31.57 -11.04
C ILE A 102 0.05 -32.96 -11.52
N SER A 103 0.74 -33.68 -10.65
CA SER A 103 1.09 -35.09 -10.86
C SER A 103 1.24 -35.80 -9.51
N LEU A 104 1.21 -37.12 -9.51
CA LEU A 104 1.46 -37.92 -8.30
C LEU A 104 2.91 -37.82 -7.81
N ASP A 105 3.81 -37.32 -8.65
CA ASP A 105 5.24 -37.19 -8.37
C ASP A 105 5.60 -35.81 -7.80
N ASN A 106 4.66 -34.86 -7.80
CA ASN A 106 4.86 -33.49 -7.32
C ASN A 106 4.13 -33.26 -5.99
N THR A 107 4.76 -32.54 -5.06
CA THR A 107 4.11 -32.07 -3.85
C THR A 107 3.34 -30.76 -4.09
N GLU A 108 2.45 -30.40 -3.17
CA GLU A 108 1.73 -29.12 -3.22
C GLU A 108 2.70 -27.92 -3.28
N THR A 109 3.79 -27.98 -2.50
CA THR A 109 4.83 -26.94 -2.49
C THR A 109 5.56 -26.83 -3.82
N ASP A 110 5.82 -27.95 -4.50
CA ASP A 110 6.45 -27.94 -5.82
C ASP A 110 5.56 -27.27 -6.86
N ILE A 111 4.25 -27.51 -6.78
CA ILE A 111 3.26 -26.89 -7.66
C ILE A 111 3.17 -25.38 -7.38
N ILE A 112 3.16 -24.96 -6.11
CA ILE A 112 3.20 -23.53 -5.73
C ILE A 112 4.45 -22.86 -6.29
N ALA A 113 5.62 -23.47 -6.11
CA ALA A 113 6.88 -22.92 -6.60
C ALA A 113 6.90 -22.76 -8.13
N GLN A 114 6.28 -23.69 -8.86
CA GLN A 114 6.16 -23.62 -10.32
C GLN A 114 5.22 -22.50 -10.78
N ILE A 115 4.08 -22.32 -10.08
CA ILE A 115 3.16 -21.20 -10.33
C ILE A 115 3.87 -19.86 -10.08
N ASP A 116 4.55 -19.70 -8.94
CA ASP A 116 5.27 -18.48 -8.58
C ASP A 116 6.36 -18.15 -9.61
N PHE A 117 7.13 -19.16 -10.02
CA PHE A 117 8.18 -18.98 -11.03
C PHE A 117 7.60 -18.58 -12.39
N ALA A 118 6.49 -19.21 -12.81
CA ALA A 118 5.81 -18.85 -14.04
C ALA A 118 5.28 -17.41 -14.01
N MET A 119 4.70 -16.98 -12.89
CA MET A 119 4.21 -15.59 -12.74
C MET A 119 5.36 -14.57 -12.73
N LYS A 120 6.47 -14.86 -12.06
CA LYS A 120 7.67 -14.01 -12.05
C LYS A 120 8.26 -13.80 -13.45
N ARG A 121 8.27 -14.85 -14.28
CA ARG A 121 8.75 -14.75 -15.67
C ARG A 121 7.90 -13.82 -16.55
N GLU A 122 6.63 -13.63 -16.21
CA GLU A 122 5.72 -12.73 -16.90
C GLU A 122 5.85 -11.27 -16.42
N GLY A 123 6.79 -11.00 -15.52
CA GLY A 123 7.08 -9.66 -14.99
C GLY A 123 6.28 -9.29 -13.75
N TYR A 124 5.64 -10.26 -13.09
CA TYR A 124 4.88 -10.03 -11.86
C TYR A 124 5.59 -10.62 -10.65
N GLU A 125 5.98 -9.76 -9.71
CA GLU A 125 6.25 -10.20 -8.34
C GLU A 125 4.90 -10.31 -7.62
N MET A 126 4.51 -11.54 -7.27
CA MET A 126 3.59 -11.78 -6.14
C MET A 126 4.33 -11.54 -4.83
#